data_AF-A0A139X0Y8-F1
#
_entry.id   AF-A0A139X0Y8-F1
#
_cell.length_a   1.000
_cell.length_b   1.000
_cell.length_c   1.000
_cell.angle_alpha   90.00
_cell.angle_beta   90.00
_cell.angle_gamma   90.00
#
_symmetry.space_group_name_H-M   'P 1'
#
loop_
_entity.id
_entity.type
_entity.pdbx_description
1 polymer ?
#
loop_
_entity_poly.entity_id
_entity_poly.type
_entity_poly.pdbx_seq_one_letter_code
_entity_poly.pdbx_strand_id
1 'polypeptide(L)'
;MSNFLMAIFPYRYEDTWVFDDKAVGLEREPFVCGVSQMIDNLVENIPNADMGFKLIFSQNPFPGYQAELIHSREEYGGHWYCWQEKEKEGWLCPALFRYFDLVPNKIYCKAEKFSWK
;
A
#
# COMPACT_ATOMS: atom_id res chain seq x y z
N MET A 1 -13.17 14.08 -12.71
CA MET A 1 -12.09 13.55 -11.85
C MET A 1 -12.54 12.19 -11.37
N SER A 2 -11.87 11.12 -11.81
CA SER A 2 -12.31 9.76 -11.51
C SER A 2 -11.77 9.31 -10.15
N ASN A 3 -12.66 8.89 -9.25
CA ASN A 3 -12.31 8.15 -8.04
C ASN A 3 -12.03 6.70 -8.45
N PHE A 4 -10.85 6.43 -8.96
CA PHE A 4 -10.40 5.05 -9.13
C PHE A 4 -9.91 4.54 -7.78
N LEU A 5 -10.70 3.64 -7.19
CA LEU A 5 -10.23 2.75 -6.13
C LEU A 5 -9.41 1.66 -6.79
N MET A 6 -8.15 1.56 -6.39
CA MET A 6 -7.25 0.50 -6.84
C MET A 6 -7.15 -0.56 -5.76
N ALA A 7 -6.83 -1.78 -6.17
CA ALA A 7 -6.65 -2.87 -5.24
C ALA A 7 -5.48 -3.77 -5.68
N ILE A 8 -4.64 -4.11 -4.72
CA ILE A 8 -3.62 -5.16 -4.85
C ILE A 8 -3.83 -6.19 -3.75
N PHE A 9 -3.14 -7.32 -3.85
CA PHE A 9 -3.30 -8.44 -2.93
C PHE A 9 -1.97 -8.83 -2.29
N PRO A 10 -1.51 -8.08 -1.27
CA PRO A 10 -0.26 -8.41 -0.60
C PRO A 10 -0.35 -9.71 0.18
N TYR A 11 0.77 -10.41 0.29
CA TYR A 11 0.97 -11.64 1.08
C TYR A 11 2.40 -11.69 1.61
N ARG A 12 2.67 -12.60 2.55
CA ARG A 12 4.02 -12.80 3.08
C ARG A 12 4.79 -13.83 2.24
N TYR A 13 5.97 -13.45 1.75
CA TYR A 13 6.91 -14.32 1.05
C TYR A 13 8.31 -14.12 1.62
N GLU A 14 8.95 -15.18 2.10
CA GLU A 14 10.29 -15.13 2.72
C GLU A 14 10.40 -13.98 3.76
N ASP A 15 9.44 -13.94 4.70
CA ASP A 15 9.31 -12.92 5.75
C ASP A 15 9.17 -11.47 5.27
N THR A 16 8.90 -11.25 3.97
CA THR A 16 8.67 -9.93 3.39
C THR A 16 7.23 -9.78 2.88
N TRP A 17 6.64 -8.61 3.04
CA TRP A 17 5.38 -8.30 2.37
C TRP A 17 5.65 -8.04 0.89
N VAL A 18 5.01 -8.82 0.03
CA VAL A 18 5.11 -8.68 -1.43
C VAL A 18 3.70 -8.67 -2.04
N PHE A 19 3.59 -8.24 -3.28
CA PHE A 19 2.36 -8.38 -4.07
C PHE A 19 2.67 -8.67 -5.54
N ASP A 20 1.69 -9.24 -6.22
CA ASP A 20 1.73 -9.47 -7.65
C ASP A 20 0.66 -8.62 -8.35
N ASP A 21 1.00 -8.05 -9.50
CA ASP A 21 0.04 -7.41 -10.39
C ASP A 21 0.46 -7.61 -11.85
N LYS A 22 -0.11 -8.65 -12.46
CA LYS A 22 0.18 -9.03 -13.86
C LYS A 22 -0.25 -7.95 -14.85
N ALA A 23 -1.23 -7.12 -14.53
CA ALA A 23 -1.72 -6.08 -15.45
C ALA A 23 -0.67 -4.99 -15.68
N VAL A 24 0.20 -4.77 -14.70
CA VAL A 24 1.29 -3.78 -14.75
C VAL A 24 2.69 -4.40 -14.71
N GLY A 25 2.77 -5.73 -14.80
CA GLY A 25 4.02 -6.49 -14.91
C GLY A 25 4.83 -6.58 -13.62
N LEU A 26 4.17 -6.52 -12.46
CA LEU A 26 4.82 -6.69 -11.15
C LEU A 26 4.66 -8.12 -10.67
N GLU A 27 5.79 -8.75 -10.31
CA GLU A 27 5.86 -10.09 -9.74
C GLU A 27 6.68 -10.03 -8.45
N ARG A 28 6.06 -10.42 -7.34
CA ARG A 28 6.61 -10.36 -5.97
C ARG A 28 7.26 -9.02 -5.65
N GLU A 29 6.61 -7.93 -6.07
CA GLU A 29 7.10 -6.58 -5.80
C GLU A 29 7.11 -6.36 -4.27
N PRO A 30 8.28 -6.09 -3.67
CA PRO A 30 8.40 -6.03 -2.22
C PRO A 30 8.03 -4.66 -1.66
N PHE A 31 7.41 -4.66 -0.48
CA PHE A 31 7.28 -3.46 0.34
C PHE A 31 8.52 -3.27 1.21
N VAL A 32 9.29 -2.22 0.95
CA VAL A 32 10.56 -1.95 1.62
C VAL A 32 10.50 -0.69 2.48
N CYS A 33 11.60 -0.41 3.21
CA CYS A 33 11.85 0.90 3.83
C CYS A 33 10.66 1.47 4.63
N GLY A 34 10.23 0.77 5.67
CA GLY A 34 9.17 1.23 6.59
C GLY A 34 7.75 0.81 6.21
N VAL A 35 7.48 0.56 4.93
CA VAL A 35 6.13 0.22 4.45
C VAL A 35 5.67 -1.14 5.00
N SER A 36 6.58 -2.11 5.13
CA SER A 36 6.28 -3.40 5.75
C SER A 36 5.72 -3.25 7.18
N GLN A 37 6.33 -2.40 8.00
CA GLN A 37 5.85 -2.13 9.36
C GLN A 37 4.51 -1.37 9.37
N MET A 38 4.28 -0.52 8.37
CA MET A 38 2.98 0.15 8.20
C MET A 38 1.89 -0.86 7.83
N ILE A 39 2.20 -1.84 6.97
CA ILE A 39 1.28 -2.93 6.64
C ILE A 39 0.98 -3.76 7.89
N ASP A 40 1.97 -4.11 8.70
CA ASP A 40 1.75 -4.86 9.95
C ASP A 40 0.71 -4.15 10.86
N ASN A 41 0.78 -2.81 10.96
CA ASN A 41 -0.21 -2.01 11.70
C ASN A 41 -1.58 -1.99 11.00
N LEU A 42 -1.61 -1.90 9.67
CA LEU A 42 -2.84 -1.81 8.90
C LEU A 42 -3.66 -3.11 8.97
N VAL A 43 -2.98 -4.26 9.06
CA VAL A 43 -3.60 -5.59 9.08
C VAL A 43 -3.69 -6.21 10.47
N GLU A 44 -3.39 -5.48 11.54
CA GLU A 44 -3.32 -6.00 12.92
C GLU A 44 -4.59 -6.77 13.36
N ASN A 45 -5.75 -6.41 12.80
CA ASN A 45 -7.04 -7.02 13.12
C ASN A 45 -7.54 -8.01 12.03
N ILE A 46 -6.71 -8.36 11.04
CA ILE A 46 -7.04 -9.29 9.97
C ILE A 46 -6.40 -10.64 10.29
N PRO A 47 -7.19 -11.68 10.63
CA PRO A 47 -6.63 -12.99 10.93
C PRO A 47 -6.01 -13.62 9.68
N ASN A 48 -4.80 -14.17 9.82
CA ASN A 48 -4.01 -14.78 8.76
C ASN A 48 -3.70 -13.84 7.57
N ALA A 49 -3.50 -12.55 7.82
CA ALA A 49 -3.16 -11.57 6.76
C ALA A 49 -1.91 -11.95 5.97
N ASP A 50 -0.99 -12.69 6.58
CA ASP A 50 0.23 -13.25 6.02
C ASP A 50 -0.05 -14.25 4.88
N MET A 51 -1.21 -14.92 4.87
CA MET A 51 -1.66 -15.73 3.72
C MET A 51 -2.25 -14.89 2.58
N GLY A 52 -2.48 -13.61 2.81
CA GLY A 52 -3.01 -12.66 1.84
C GLY A 52 -4.14 -11.79 2.39
N PHE A 53 -4.19 -10.55 1.92
CA PHE A 53 -5.30 -9.64 2.16
C PHE A 53 -5.51 -8.73 0.95
N LYS A 54 -6.65 -8.04 0.91
CA LYS A 54 -6.92 -7.04 -0.14
C LYS A 54 -6.53 -5.67 0.38
N LEU A 55 -5.59 -5.01 -0.28
CA LEU A 55 -5.22 -3.63 0.01
C LEU A 55 -5.86 -2.71 -1.03
N ILE A 56 -6.84 -1.91 -0.58
CA ILE A 56 -7.50 -0.88 -1.38
C ILE A 56 -6.80 0.45 -1.14
N PHE A 57 -6.55 1.20 -2.20
CA PHE A 57 -5.95 2.52 -2.08
C PHE A 57 -6.45 3.51 -3.15
N SER A 58 -6.36 4.81 -2.84
CA SER A 58 -6.75 5.89 -3.76
C SER A 58 -6.11 7.23 -3.37
N GLN A 59 -6.01 8.15 -4.34
CA GLN A 59 -5.58 9.53 -4.09
C GLN A 59 -6.66 10.41 -3.44
N ASN A 60 -7.92 9.94 -3.45
CA ASN A 60 -9.06 10.64 -2.85
C ASN A 60 -9.62 9.83 -1.67
N PRO A 61 -10.17 10.49 -0.64
CA PRO A 61 -10.78 9.79 0.48
C PRO A 61 -11.99 8.98 0.01
N PHE A 62 -12.18 7.81 0.62
CA PHE A 62 -13.32 6.93 0.35
C PHE A 62 -13.91 6.35 1.65
N PRO A 63 -15.20 5.98 1.68
CA PRO A 63 -15.83 5.51 2.91
C PRO A 63 -15.09 4.34 3.56
N GLY A 64 -14.71 4.51 4.83
CA GLY A 64 -14.05 3.48 5.62
C GLY A 64 -12.56 3.27 5.30
N TYR A 65 -11.86 4.25 4.72
CA TYR A 65 -10.40 4.25 4.72
C TYR A 65 -9.87 4.14 6.17
N GLN A 66 -8.74 3.47 6.34
CA GLN A 66 -8.10 3.22 7.64
C GLN A 66 -6.82 4.03 7.86
N ALA A 67 -6.16 4.43 6.78
CA ALA A 67 -4.95 5.24 6.85
C ALA A 67 -5.01 6.37 5.83
N GLU A 68 -4.62 7.57 6.25
CA GLU A 68 -4.26 8.69 5.36
C GLU A 68 -2.73 8.82 5.37
N LEU A 69 -2.12 8.62 4.20
CA LEU A 69 -0.69 8.75 3.99
C LEU A 69 -0.42 10.07 3.29
N ILE A 70 0.47 10.89 3.85
CA ILE A 70 0.80 12.21 3.31
C ILE A 70 2.20 12.18 2.71
N HIS A 71 2.34 12.61 1.46
CA HIS A 71 3.65 12.71 0.81
C HIS A 71 4.55 13.68 1.57
N SER A 72 5.80 13.28 1.79
CA SER A 72 6.79 14.05 2.56
C SER A 72 7.94 14.53 1.69
N ARG A 73 8.63 13.61 1.02
CA ARG A 73 9.85 13.91 0.24
C ARG A 73 10.06 12.88 -0.87
N GLU A 74 10.87 13.24 -1.85
CA GLU A 74 11.43 12.32 -2.84
C GLU A 74 12.85 11.94 -2.42
N GLU A 75 13.20 10.67 -2.56
CA GLU A 75 14.54 10.17 -2.28
C GLU A 75 14.82 8.90 -3.09
N TYR A 76 16.03 8.77 -3.64
CA TYR A 76 16.46 7.62 -4.44
C TYR A 76 15.47 7.20 -5.56
N GLY A 77 14.76 8.17 -6.15
CA GLY A 77 13.77 7.95 -7.22
C GLY A 77 12.42 7.42 -6.75
N GLY A 78 12.21 7.25 -5.44
CA GLY A 78 10.90 6.95 -4.86
C GLY A 78 10.42 8.04 -3.92
N HIS A 79 9.29 7.81 -3.28
CA HIS A 79 8.57 8.83 -2.53
C HIS A 79 8.23 8.35 -1.11
N TRP A 80 8.59 9.17 -0.13
CA TRP A 80 8.28 8.93 1.27
C TRP A 80 6.88 9.43 1.62
N TYR A 81 6.15 8.60 2.35
CA TYR A 81 4.80 8.89 2.84
C TYR A 81 4.72 8.69 4.35
N CYS A 82 4.08 9.63 5.04
CA CYS A 82 3.90 9.60 6.49
C CYS A 82 2.47 9.22 6.84
N TRP A 83 2.32 8.25 7.74
CA TRP A 83 1.08 7.98 8.48
C TRP A 83 1.15 8.66 9.84
N GLN A 84 0.59 9.86 9.93
CA GLN A 84 0.72 10.72 11.10
C GLN A 84 0.19 10.06 12.39
N GLU A 85 -0.99 9.42 12.32
CA GLU A 85 -1.65 8.80 13.48
C GLU A 85 -0.84 7.67 14.13
N LYS A 86 0.06 7.03 13.38
CA LYS A 86 0.91 5.93 13.86
C LYS A 86 2.38 6.34 13.99
N GLU A 87 2.72 7.59 13.70
CA GLU A 87 4.10 8.11 13.67
C GLU A 87 5.05 7.22 12.86
N LYS A 88 4.58 6.75 11.70
CA LYS A 88 5.35 5.93 10.75
C LYS A 88 5.56 6.66 9.45
N GLU A 89 6.70 6.40 8.82
CA GLU A 89 6.93 6.74 7.42
C GLU A 89 7.37 5.51 6.64
N GLY A 90 7.07 5.51 5.35
CA GLY A 90 7.44 4.45 4.43
C GLY A 90 7.79 5.02 3.07
N TRP A 91 8.81 4.44 2.45
CA TRP A 91 9.22 4.78 1.09
C TRP A 91 8.52 3.88 0.07
N LEU A 92 7.82 4.50 -0.88
CA LEU A 92 7.22 3.82 -2.02
C LEU A 92 8.14 3.94 -3.24
N CYS A 93 8.45 2.80 -3.84
CA CYS A 93 9.31 2.69 -5.01
C CYS A 93 8.64 3.29 -6.27
N PRO A 94 9.38 3.42 -7.39
CA PRO A 94 8.82 3.88 -8.66
C PRO A 94 7.63 3.05 -9.19
N ALA A 95 7.39 1.84 -8.67
CA ALA A 95 6.20 1.06 -9.01
C ALA A 95 4.90 1.81 -8.68
N LEU A 96 4.93 2.83 -7.82
CA LEU A 96 3.82 3.76 -7.58
C LEU A 96 3.24 4.33 -8.89
N PHE A 97 4.09 4.63 -9.87
CA PHE A 97 3.67 5.17 -11.17
C PHE A 97 2.98 4.15 -12.08
N ARG A 98 2.91 2.87 -11.69
CA ARG A 98 2.03 1.89 -12.34
C ARG A 98 0.56 2.12 -11.99
N TYR A 99 0.29 2.86 -10.92
CA TYR A 99 -1.05 3.10 -10.37
C TYR A 99 -1.47 4.57 -10.44
N PHE A 100 -0.51 5.49 -10.43
CA PHE A 100 -0.77 6.93 -10.48
C PHE A 100 0.01 7.60 -11.61
N ASP A 101 -0.65 8.46 -12.38
CA ASP A 101 0.00 9.23 -13.45
C ASP A 101 0.98 10.28 -12.90
N LEU A 102 0.72 10.77 -11.68
CA LEU A 102 1.51 11.77 -10.97
C LEU A 102 1.71 11.32 -9.52
N VAL A 103 2.73 11.84 -8.85
CA VAL A 103 2.95 11.59 -7.42
C VAL A 103 1.76 12.10 -6.63
N PRO A 104 0.98 11.24 -5.96
CA PRO A 104 -0.17 11.70 -5.20
C PRO A 104 0.30 12.37 -3.90
N ASN A 105 -0.21 13.58 -3.62
CA ASN A 105 0.07 14.27 -2.35
C ASN A 105 -0.47 13.50 -1.13
N LYS A 106 -1.53 12.72 -1.34
CA LYS A 106 -2.14 11.87 -0.32
C LYS A 106 -2.52 10.51 -0.90
N ILE A 107 -2.39 9.46 -0.10
CA ILE A 107 -2.90 8.13 -0.42
C ILE A 107 -3.75 7.65 0.75
N TYR A 108 -5.00 7.33 0.46
CA TYR A 108 -5.93 6.73 1.41
C TYR A 108 -5.89 5.22 1.23
N CYS A 109 -5.76 4.46 2.32
CA CYS A 109 -5.61 3.01 2.29
C CYS A 109 -6.64 2.31 3.18
N LYS A 110 -7.04 1.10 2.78
CA LYS A 110 -7.87 0.18 3.56
C LYS A 110 -7.44 -1.26 3.29
N ALA A 111 -7.20 -2.03 4.34
CA ALA A 111 -7.02 -3.46 4.27
C ALA A 111 -8.35 -4.19 4.56
N GLU A 112 -8.66 -5.19 3.75
CA GLU A 112 -9.82 -6.07 3.94
C GLU A 112 -9.37 -7.52 3.95
N LYS A 113 -10.03 -8.33 4.79
CA LYS A 113 -9.84 -9.78 4.76
C LYS A 113 -10.19 -10.31 3.36
N PHE A 114 -9.28 -11.06 2.78
CA PHE A 114 -9.48 -11.73 1.50
C PHE A 114 -9.19 -13.22 1.69
N SER A 115 -10.06 -14.08 1.17
CA SER A 115 -9.84 -15.52 1.13
C SER A 115 -9.84 -15.94 -0.32
N TRP A 116 -8.70 -16.42 -0.81
CA TRP A 116 -8.66 -17.17 -2.05
C TRP A 116 -9.59 -18.39 -1.88
N LYS A 117 -10.56 -18.55 -2.78
CA LYS A 117 -11.44 -19.73 -2.83
C LYS A 117 -10.75 -20.85 -3.57
#